data_AF-A0A7X6WCH8-F1
#
_entry.id   AF-A0A7X6WCH8-F1
#
_cell.length_a   1.000
_cell.length_b   1.000
_cell.length_c   1.000
_cell.angle_alpha   90.00
_cell.angle_beta   90.00
_cell.angle_gamma   90.00
#
_symmetry.space_group_name_H-M   'P 1'
#
loop_
_entity.id
_entity.type
_entity.pdbx_description
1 polymer ?
#
loop_
_entity_poly.entity_id
_entity_poly.type
_entity_poly.pdbx_seq_one_letter_code
_entity_poly.pdbx_strand_id
1 'polypeptide(L)'
;EDIINLAREKSITIITTPHDTFTTSRLITQSIPIEHVMTKENIILFALDDLVDDVKVIMSQTRYRSYPVIDDNNNDKIIGLISRYHLISSMKKKVILVDHNERSQSIDGLEEAEILEIIDHHRVADVFTGSPIYFRNEPVGSTCTIIASIMFENGRRPTKKIAGILAAAIISDTLLFKSPTSTHTDELILERLARIADIDVEEFAMEMFKAGTSLEGRTPQELLSSDFKTFTIDDEKIGISQVYTMDPDSLNNMKMDLILLMEERAKEQDYSIFILMLTDIFNEASEMVVVGHNKEYVAQAFDTELENNAFYAPGVLSRKKQVVPPITNMLSNVSELMD
;
A
#
# COMPACT_ATOMS: atom_id res chain seq x y z
N GLU A 1 21.36 16.82 40.16
CA GLU A 1 20.50 15.93 39.35
C GLU A 1 19.42 15.23 40.19
N ASP A 2 19.73 14.84 41.42
CA ASP A 2 18.80 14.11 42.32
C ASP A 2 17.43 14.78 42.51
N ILE A 3 17.37 16.10 42.70
CA ILE A 3 16.10 16.84 42.88
C ILE A 3 15.26 16.84 41.60
N ILE A 4 15.90 16.92 40.43
CA ILE A 4 15.22 16.92 39.13
C ILE A 4 14.63 15.53 38.86
N ASN A 5 15.40 14.48 39.16
CA ASN A 5 14.95 13.09 39.02
C ASN A 5 13.79 12.77 39.98
N LEU A 6 13.91 13.20 41.24
CA LEU A 6 12.85 13.01 42.24
C LEU A 6 11.56 13.79 41.88
N ALA A 7 11.70 15.00 41.33
CA ALA A 7 10.55 15.76 40.85
C ALA A 7 9.87 15.08 39.66
N ARG A 8 10.65 14.49 38.75
CA ARG A 8 10.12 13.72 37.62
C ARG A 8 9.36 12.47 38.06
N GLU A 9 9.89 11.72 39.03
CA GLU A 9 9.20 10.55 39.60
C GLU A 9 7.88 10.92 40.28
N LYS A 10 7.81 12.11 40.89
CA LYS A 10 6.62 12.59 41.62
C LYS A 10 5.71 13.51 40.80
N SER A 11 5.94 13.67 39.50
CA SER A 11 5.17 14.57 38.63
C SER A 11 5.09 16.01 39.15
N ILE A 12 6.18 16.52 39.73
CA ILE A 12 6.28 17.89 40.26
C ILE A 12 6.87 18.80 39.19
N THR A 13 6.17 19.89 38.87
CA THR A 13 6.66 20.94 37.97
C THR A 13 7.70 21.80 38.69
N ILE A 14 8.91 21.89 38.12
CA ILE A 14 9.97 22.78 38.61
C ILE A 14 9.96 24.07 37.80
N ILE A 15 9.82 25.20 38.49
CA ILE A 15 9.99 26.53 37.90
C ILE A 15 11.34 27.08 38.37
N THR A 16 12.18 27.52 37.43
CA THR A 16 13.49 28.11 37.73
C THR A 16 13.47 29.61 37.46
N THR A 17 14.30 30.35 38.20
CA THR A 17 14.41 31.80 38.13
C THR A 17 15.89 32.19 38.20
N PRO A 18 16.32 33.25 37.50
CA PRO A 18 17.69 33.76 37.60
C PRO A 18 17.98 34.48 38.93
N HIS A 19 16.96 34.67 39.78
CA HIS A 19 17.07 35.41 41.04
C HIS A 19 17.35 34.50 42.25
N ASP A 20 18.02 35.05 43.26
CA ASP A 20 18.21 34.38 44.55
C ASP A 20 16.88 34.23 45.33
N THR A 21 16.92 33.45 46.43
CA THR A 21 15.74 33.15 47.25
C THR A 21 15.08 34.39 47.87
N PHE A 22 15.87 35.38 48.29
CA PHE A 22 15.34 36.61 48.90
C PHE A 22 14.65 37.47 47.83
N THR A 23 15.28 37.66 46.69
CA THR A 23 14.71 38.41 45.56
C THR A 23 13.44 37.73 45.03
N THR A 24 13.46 36.41 44.88
CA THR A 24 12.30 35.63 44.40
C THR A 24 11.11 35.74 45.36
N SER A 25 11.31 35.61 46.67
CA SER A 25 10.22 35.71 47.65
C SER A 25 9.59 37.10 47.70
N ARG A 26 10.35 38.16 47.39
CA ARG A 26 9.81 39.52 47.27
C ARG A 26 9.04 39.73 45.98
N LEU A 27 9.55 39.23 44.85
CA LEU A 27 8.90 39.40 43.54
C LEU A 27 7.64 38.55 43.38
N ILE A 28 7.59 37.35 43.97
CA ILE A 28 6.42 36.47 43.84
C ILE A 28 5.16 37.08 44.46
N THR A 29 5.31 37.83 45.57
CA THR A 29 4.19 38.53 46.22
C THR A 29 3.72 39.76 45.45
N GLN A 30 4.56 40.28 44.54
CA GLN A 30 4.24 41.38 43.64
C GLN A 30 3.74 40.90 42.27
N SER A 31 3.74 39.58 42.05
CA SER A 31 3.32 38.98 40.78
C SER A 31 1.80 38.87 40.73
N ILE A 32 1.20 39.22 39.59
CA ILE A 32 -0.23 39.02 39.35
C ILE A 32 -0.43 37.58 38.86
N PRO A 33 -1.32 36.78 39.48
CA PRO A 33 -1.67 35.46 38.97
C PRO A 33 -2.09 35.53 37.51
N ILE A 34 -1.47 34.70 36.65
CA ILE A 34 -1.75 34.69 35.21
C ILE A 34 -3.22 34.36 34.92
N GLU A 35 -3.89 33.66 35.83
CA GLU A 35 -5.29 33.31 35.72
C GLU A 35 -6.25 34.50 35.62
N HIS A 36 -5.83 35.69 36.08
CA HIS A 36 -6.62 36.91 35.99
C HIS A 36 -6.61 37.55 34.60
N VAL A 37 -5.63 37.19 33.76
CA VAL A 37 -5.43 37.77 32.42
C VAL A 37 -5.50 36.74 31.30
N MET A 38 -5.48 35.44 31.62
CA MET A 38 -5.58 34.36 30.64
C MET A 38 -7.02 34.16 30.16
N THR A 39 -7.18 33.80 28.89
CA THR A 39 -8.44 33.27 28.34
C THR A 39 -8.62 31.83 28.80
N LYS A 40 -9.78 31.53 29.42
CA LYS A 40 -10.12 30.19 29.93
C LYS A 40 -11.14 29.44 29.06
N GLU A 41 -11.85 30.15 28.19
CA GLU A 41 -12.96 29.62 27.39
C GLU A 41 -12.73 29.86 25.90
N ASN A 42 -13.34 29.04 25.04
CA ASN A 42 -13.29 29.15 23.58
C ASN A 42 -11.84 29.19 23.04
N ILE A 43 -10.95 28.37 23.62
CA ILE A 43 -9.58 28.22 23.14
C ILE A 43 -9.64 27.42 21.83
N ILE A 44 -9.09 28.00 20.77
CA ILE A 44 -8.93 27.30 19.50
C ILE A 44 -7.72 26.38 19.62
N LEU A 45 -7.98 25.09 19.51
CA LEU A 45 -7.01 23.99 19.62
C LEU A 45 -6.99 23.26 18.28
N PHE A 46 -5.87 22.62 17.97
CA PHE A 46 -5.76 21.70 16.84
C PHE A 46 -5.24 20.34 17.32
N ALA A 47 -5.68 19.27 16.69
CA ALA A 47 -5.18 17.91 16.92
C ALA A 47 -4.00 17.58 16.00
N LEU A 48 -3.31 16.47 16.27
CA LEU A 48 -2.21 15.97 15.42
C LEU A 48 -2.68 15.54 14.04
N ASP A 49 -3.89 15.01 13.97
CA ASP A 49 -4.46 14.43 12.76
C ASP A 49 -5.32 15.43 11.97
N ASP A 50 -5.45 16.68 12.45
CA ASP A 50 -6.13 17.75 11.73
C ASP A 50 -5.42 18.05 10.40
N LEU A 51 -6.21 18.18 9.33
CA LEU A 51 -5.69 18.55 8.02
C LEU A 51 -5.17 19.98 8.04
N VAL A 52 -3.98 20.17 7.48
CA VAL A 52 -3.33 21.50 7.42
C VAL A 52 -4.21 22.53 6.71
N ASP A 53 -5.03 22.11 5.74
CA ASP A 53 -5.94 22.99 5.02
C ASP A 53 -7.13 23.46 5.87
N ASP A 54 -7.69 22.59 6.72
CA ASP A 54 -8.74 22.97 7.67
C ASP A 54 -8.18 23.95 8.72
N VAL A 55 -6.96 23.65 9.21
CA VAL A 55 -6.22 24.53 10.13
C VAL A 55 -5.98 25.91 9.50
N LYS A 56 -5.60 25.98 8.21
CA LYS A 56 -5.42 27.26 7.49
C LYS A 56 -6.69 28.09 7.48
N VAL A 57 -7.85 27.48 7.22
CA VAL A 57 -9.14 28.18 7.20
C VAL A 57 -9.41 28.82 8.56
N ILE A 58 -9.29 28.06 9.65
CA ILE A 58 -9.54 28.55 11.01
C ILE A 58 -8.54 29.65 11.41
N MET A 59 -7.26 29.46 11.11
CA MET A 59 -6.20 30.44 11.42
C MET A 59 -6.28 31.74 10.61
N SER A 60 -6.99 31.72 9.47
CA SER A 60 -7.25 32.90 8.63
C SER A 60 -8.34 33.80 9.21
N GLN A 61 -9.31 33.21 9.92
CA GLN A 61 -10.45 33.92 10.51
C GLN A 61 -10.13 34.55 11.87
N THR A 62 -9.02 34.14 12.48
CA THR A 62 -8.60 34.54 13.83
C THR A 62 -7.28 35.30 13.78
N ARG A 63 -6.91 36.02 14.86
CA ARG A 63 -5.68 36.85 14.94
C ARG A 63 -4.66 36.38 15.99
N TYR A 64 -4.76 35.14 16.47
CA TYR A 64 -3.81 34.62 17.44
C TYR A 64 -2.41 34.43 16.81
N ARG A 65 -1.37 34.56 17.65
CA ARG A 65 0.04 34.37 17.24
C ARG A 65 0.38 32.90 17.05
N SER A 66 -0.12 32.07 17.95
CA SER A 66 0.10 30.62 17.97
C SER A 66 -1.13 29.94 18.56
N TYR A 67 -1.32 28.67 18.18
CA TYR A 67 -2.44 27.84 18.59
C TYR A 67 -1.87 26.59 19.25
N PRO A 68 -2.41 26.17 20.41
CA PRO A 68 -2.05 24.91 21.04
C PRO A 68 -2.42 23.72 20.15
N VAL A 69 -1.47 22.78 20.03
CA VAL A 69 -1.68 21.47 19.42
C VAL A 69 -1.77 20.43 20.53
N ILE A 70 -2.83 19.63 20.50
CA ILE A 70 -3.12 18.59 21.48
C ILE A 70 -2.96 17.20 20.86
N ASP A 71 -2.67 16.24 21.73
CA ASP A 71 -2.79 14.81 21.44
C ASP A 71 -4.15 14.33 21.95
N ASP A 72 -5.10 14.24 21.03
CA ASP A 72 -6.48 13.78 21.26
C ASP A 72 -6.53 12.32 21.73
N ASN A 73 -5.53 11.52 21.34
CA ASN A 73 -5.38 10.13 21.78
C ASN A 73 -4.78 10.02 23.21
N ASN A 74 -4.27 11.10 23.78
CA ASN A 74 -3.58 11.10 25.07
C ASN A 74 -4.08 12.20 26.03
N ASN A 75 -5.40 12.20 26.25
CA ASN A 75 -6.07 13.01 27.27
C ASN A 75 -5.81 14.52 27.09
N ASP A 76 -5.93 14.98 25.84
CA ASP A 76 -5.81 16.39 25.41
C ASP A 76 -4.54 17.09 25.91
N LYS A 77 -3.44 16.33 26.03
CA LYS A 77 -2.17 16.90 26.43
C LYS A 77 -1.66 17.83 25.34
N ILE A 78 -1.29 19.04 25.75
CA ILE A 78 -0.62 20.00 24.87
C ILE A 78 0.77 19.44 24.55
N ILE A 79 0.98 19.14 23.28
CA ILE A 79 2.25 18.59 22.75
C ILE A 79 3.08 19.65 22.03
N GLY A 80 2.45 20.76 21.61
CA GLY A 80 3.14 21.78 20.84
C GLY A 80 2.29 23.01 20.54
N LEU A 81 2.88 23.90 19.73
CA LEU A 81 2.25 25.11 19.25
C LEU A 81 2.41 25.20 17.73
N ILE A 82 1.33 25.53 17.02
CA ILE A 82 1.37 25.87 15.60
C ILE A 82 1.21 27.37 15.40
N SER A 83 1.88 27.94 14.40
CA SER A 83 1.81 29.36 14.07
C SER A 83 1.64 29.54 12.57
N ARG A 84 1.22 30.73 12.11
CA ARG A 84 1.00 30.98 10.68
C ARG A 84 2.24 30.73 9.83
N TYR A 85 3.42 30.94 10.41
CA TYR A 85 4.68 30.64 9.73
C TYR A 85 4.79 29.15 9.35
N HIS A 86 4.32 28.23 10.19
CA HIS A 86 4.36 26.79 9.91
C HIS A 86 3.45 26.39 8.73
N LEU A 87 2.38 27.15 8.49
CA LEU A 87 1.48 26.94 7.34
C LEU A 87 2.08 27.46 6.02
N ILE A 88 2.98 28.44 6.11
CA ILE A 88 3.66 29.06 4.96
C ILE A 88 4.96 28.33 4.66
N SER A 89 5.64 27.80 5.67
CA SER A 89 6.84 26.99 5.49
C SER A 89 6.47 25.69 4.79
N SER A 90 7.03 25.46 3.61
CA SER A 90 6.87 24.23 2.82
C SER A 90 7.63 23.05 3.45
N MET A 91 7.29 22.69 4.68
CA MET A 91 7.78 21.45 5.29
C MET A 91 6.99 20.28 4.71
N LYS A 92 7.32 19.96 3.45
CA LYS A 92 6.79 18.77 2.79
C LYS A 92 7.20 17.53 3.57
N LYS A 93 6.28 16.58 3.73
CA LYS A 93 6.63 15.27 4.30
C LYS A 93 7.59 14.57 3.34
N LYS A 94 8.65 13.99 3.88
CA LYS A 94 9.64 13.24 3.08
C LYS A 94 9.21 11.78 3.02
N VAL A 95 9.19 11.22 1.81
CA VAL A 95 8.72 9.85 1.56
C VAL A 95 9.70 9.07 0.71
N ILE A 96 9.70 7.75 0.90
CA ILE A 96 10.40 6.78 0.04
C ILE A 96 9.32 5.84 -0.50
N LEU A 97 9.26 5.69 -1.82
CA LEU A 97 8.33 4.77 -2.46
C LEU A 97 9.02 3.42 -2.65
N VAL A 98 8.31 2.35 -2.29
CA VAL A 98 8.74 0.97 -2.51
C VAL A 98 7.66 0.25 -3.31
N ASP A 99 8.08 -0.56 -4.27
CA ASP A 99 7.21 -1.45 -5.06
C ASP A 99 6.22 -0.75 -6.01
N HIS A 100 6.25 0.58 -6.08
CA HIS A 100 5.47 1.35 -7.03
C HIS A 100 6.12 2.71 -7.30
N ASN A 101 5.79 3.28 -8.46
CA ASN A 101 6.20 4.61 -8.87
C ASN A 101 5.08 5.43 -9.53
N GLU A 102 4.02 4.77 -10.02
CA GLU A 102 2.85 5.43 -10.61
C GLU A 102 2.01 6.13 -9.53
N ARG A 103 1.67 7.42 -9.72
CA ARG A 103 0.93 8.24 -8.74
C ARG A 103 -0.43 7.65 -8.37
N SER A 104 -1.13 7.10 -9.36
CA SER A 104 -2.45 6.46 -9.19
C SER A 104 -2.44 5.23 -8.27
N GLN A 105 -1.26 4.68 -7.98
CA GLN A 105 -1.07 3.54 -7.09
C GLN A 105 -0.55 3.96 -5.71
N SER A 106 -0.25 5.25 -5.52
CA SER A 106 0.35 5.77 -4.29
C SER A 106 -0.69 6.41 -3.38
N ILE A 107 -0.22 7.00 -2.27
CA ILE A 107 -1.07 7.69 -1.31
C ILE A 107 -1.61 9.00 -1.86
N ASP A 108 -2.86 9.34 -1.50
CA ASP A 108 -3.45 10.64 -1.79
C ASP A 108 -2.58 11.79 -1.23
N GLY A 109 -2.40 12.84 -2.03
CA GLY A 109 -1.57 13.99 -1.64
C GLY A 109 -0.06 13.80 -1.82
N LEU A 110 0.39 12.76 -2.55
CA LEU A 110 1.81 12.53 -2.83
C LEU A 110 2.50 13.75 -3.48
N GLU A 111 1.79 14.55 -4.27
CA GLU A 111 2.26 15.81 -4.87
C GLU A 111 2.69 16.88 -3.85
N GLU A 112 2.13 16.81 -2.64
CA GLU A 112 2.47 17.67 -1.53
C GLU A 112 3.69 17.16 -0.75
N ALA A 113 4.11 15.93 -0.99
CA ALA A 113 5.28 15.32 -0.39
C ALA A 113 6.56 15.61 -1.19
N GLU A 114 7.70 15.38 -0.54
CA GLU A 114 9.03 15.33 -1.15
C GLU A 114 9.46 13.88 -1.24
N ILE A 115 9.43 13.33 -2.46
CA ILE A 115 9.95 11.97 -2.71
C ILE A 115 11.48 12.04 -2.63
N LEU A 116 12.07 11.22 -1.77
CA LEU A 116 13.52 11.12 -1.60
C LEU A 116 14.11 9.99 -2.41
N GLU A 117 13.42 8.84 -2.42
CA GLU A 117 13.88 7.63 -3.06
C GLU A 117 12.72 6.83 -3.64
N ILE A 118 13.01 6.08 -4.72
CA ILE A 118 12.10 5.09 -5.29
C ILE A 118 12.89 3.78 -5.48
N ILE A 119 12.40 2.70 -4.90
CA ILE A 119 12.96 1.34 -5.04
C ILE A 119 11.84 0.44 -5.56
N ASP A 120 11.96 0.01 -6.82
CA ASP A 120 10.84 -0.65 -7.51
C ASP A 120 11.37 -1.69 -8.52
N HIS A 121 10.49 -2.57 -8.98
CA HIS A 121 10.76 -3.55 -10.04
C HIS A 121 9.75 -3.47 -11.19
N HIS A 122 8.80 -2.54 -11.13
CA HIS A 122 7.80 -2.32 -12.14
C HIS A 122 8.30 -1.47 -13.32
N ARG A 123 7.43 -1.33 -14.34
CA ARG A 123 7.64 -0.32 -15.39
C ARG A 123 7.63 1.07 -14.75
N VAL A 124 8.42 1.98 -15.30
CA VAL A 124 8.43 3.37 -14.86
C VAL A 124 7.38 4.14 -15.67
N ALA A 125 6.40 4.73 -15.00
CA ALA A 125 5.37 5.56 -15.61
C ALA A 125 4.91 6.64 -14.63
N ASP A 126 4.61 7.83 -15.15
CA ASP A 126 4.04 8.96 -14.38
C ASP A 126 4.87 9.42 -13.15
N VAL A 127 6.20 9.27 -13.22
CA VAL A 127 7.12 9.74 -12.18
C VAL A 127 7.53 11.18 -12.44
N PHE A 128 7.20 12.08 -11.51
CA PHE A 128 7.60 13.48 -11.57
C PHE A 128 8.10 13.97 -10.22
N THR A 129 9.36 14.43 -10.15
CA THR A 129 10.00 14.96 -8.94
C THR A 129 10.52 16.38 -9.16
N GLY A 130 10.46 17.21 -8.12
CA GLY A 130 10.95 18.60 -8.18
C GLY A 130 12.48 18.74 -8.05
N SER A 131 13.16 17.67 -7.64
CA SER A 131 14.61 17.61 -7.43
C SER A 131 15.14 16.22 -7.81
N PRO A 132 16.47 16.07 -8.03
CA PRO A 132 17.10 14.77 -8.16
C PRO A 132 16.85 13.89 -6.93
N ILE A 133 16.56 12.61 -7.15
CA ILE A 133 16.27 11.60 -6.12
C ILE A 133 17.13 10.35 -6.34
N TYR A 134 17.24 9.49 -5.32
CA TYR A 134 17.78 8.15 -5.53
C TYR A 134 16.70 7.26 -6.15
N PHE A 135 16.95 6.74 -7.34
CA PHE A 135 15.99 5.90 -8.06
C PHE A 135 16.67 4.59 -8.42
N ARG A 136 16.21 3.47 -7.84
CA ARG A 136 16.73 2.13 -8.12
C ARG A 136 15.61 1.23 -8.58
N ASN A 137 15.57 1.01 -9.89
CA ASN A 137 14.61 0.11 -10.52
C ASN A 137 15.34 -1.02 -11.21
N GLU A 138 15.08 -2.26 -10.80
CA GLU A 138 15.73 -3.45 -11.35
C GLU A 138 14.68 -4.42 -11.88
N PRO A 139 14.87 -5.03 -13.06
CA PRO A 139 13.91 -5.97 -13.65
C PRO A 139 14.05 -7.36 -12.99
N VAL A 140 13.80 -7.42 -11.68
CA VAL A 140 13.80 -8.65 -10.87
C VAL A 140 12.38 -9.05 -10.46
N GLY A 141 12.23 -10.25 -9.89
CA GLY A 141 10.94 -10.80 -9.51
C GLY A 141 10.26 -10.08 -8.35
N SER A 142 11.03 -9.46 -7.44
CA SER A 142 10.49 -8.76 -6.26
C SER A 142 11.30 -7.53 -5.87
N THR A 143 10.62 -6.47 -5.40
CA THR A 143 11.26 -5.31 -4.77
C THR A 143 12.10 -5.70 -3.55
N CYS A 144 11.72 -6.76 -2.82
CA CYS A 144 12.49 -7.23 -1.66
C CYS A 144 13.84 -7.85 -2.05
N THR A 145 14.01 -8.33 -3.28
CA THR A 145 15.32 -8.72 -3.84
C THR A 145 16.25 -7.51 -3.90
N ILE A 146 15.74 -6.35 -4.31
CA ILE A 146 16.50 -5.10 -4.40
C ILE A 146 16.83 -4.58 -3.00
N ILE A 147 15.85 -4.56 -2.09
CA ILE A 147 16.06 -4.10 -0.70
C ILE A 147 17.12 -4.95 0.01
N ALA A 148 17.03 -6.28 -0.11
CA ALA A 148 18.03 -7.18 0.47
C ALA A 148 19.42 -6.95 -0.15
N SER A 149 19.49 -6.73 -1.48
CA SER A 149 20.74 -6.40 -2.16
C SER A 149 21.35 -5.09 -1.65
N ILE A 150 20.56 -4.02 -1.51
CA ILE A 150 20.99 -2.76 -0.89
C ILE A 150 21.55 -2.99 0.52
N MET A 151 20.88 -3.81 1.34
CA MET A 151 21.37 -4.13 2.69
C MET A 151 22.76 -4.80 2.62
N PHE A 152 22.91 -5.83 1.79
CA PHE A 152 24.17 -6.57 1.67
C PHE A 152 25.30 -5.73 1.08
N GLU A 153 25.02 -4.90 0.07
CA GLU A 153 25.98 -3.94 -0.51
C GLU A 153 26.50 -2.95 0.53
N ASN A 154 25.65 -2.55 1.48
CA ASN A 154 26.02 -1.68 2.60
C ASN A 154 26.61 -2.42 3.81
N GLY A 155 26.92 -3.71 3.67
CA GLY A 155 27.46 -4.54 4.76
C GLY A 155 26.49 -4.72 5.92
N ARG A 156 25.19 -4.55 5.70
CA ARG A 156 24.13 -4.71 6.70
C ARG A 156 23.49 -6.09 6.58
N ARG A 157 23.44 -6.81 7.69
CA ARG A 157 22.72 -8.09 7.79
C ARG A 157 21.33 -7.84 8.41
N PRO A 158 20.22 -8.26 7.77
CA PRO A 158 18.90 -8.17 8.38
C PRO A 158 18.81 -9.05 9.63
N THR A 159 17.92 -8.68 10.55
CA THR A 159 17.56 -9.55 11.68
C THR A 159 16.79 -10.77 11.18
N LYS A 160 16.73 -11.86 11.98
CA LYS A 160 15.98 -13.09 11.62
C LYS A 160 14.55 -12.79 11.15
N LYS A 161 13.85 -11.88 11.85
CA LYS A 161 12.48 -11.46 11.52
C LYS A 161 12.39 -10.70 10.20
N ILE A 162 13.28 -9.73 9.98
CA ILE A 162 13.29 -8.96 8.72
C ILE A 162 13.67 -9.85 7.55
N ALA A 163 14.63 -10.76 7.72
CA ALA A 163 15.00 -11.72 6.69
C ALA A 163 13.81 -12.61 6.30
N GLY A 164 12.99 -13.04 7.26
CA GLY A 164 11.76 -13.79 7.01
C GLY A 164 10.74 -12.99 6.20
N ILE A 165 10.53 -11.71 6.52
CA ILE A 165 9.61 -10.83 5.76
C ILE A 165 10.10 -10.63 4.32
N LEU A 166 11.40 -10.34 4.14
CA LEU A 166 11.99 -10.18 2.81
C LEU A 166 11.90 -11.48 1.99
N ALA A 167 12.15 -12.63 2.63
CA ALA A 167 12.01 -13.94 2.00
C ALA A 167 10.55 -14.20 1.58
N ALA A 168 9.59 -13.93 2.47
CA ALA A 168 8.17 -14.10 2.19
C ALA A 168 7.70 -13.25 0.99
N ALA A 169 8.14 -12.00 0.91
CA ALA A 169 7.83 -11.13 -0.21
C ALA A 169 8.39 -11.65 -1.54
N ILE A 170 9.64 -12.13 -1.55
CA ILE A 170 10.22 -12.75 -2.75
C ILE A 170 9.42 -14.00 -3.15
N ILE A 171 9.09 -14.87 -2.21
CA ILE A 171 8.27 -16.07 -2.48
C ILE A 171 6.90 -15.68 -3.05
N SER A 172 6.28 -14.62 -2.50
CA SER A 172 4.97 -14.12 -2.93
C SER A 172 4.99 -13.63 -4.39
N ASP A 173 5.88 -12.68 -4.71
CA ASP A 173 5.90 -12.07 -6.05
C ASP A 173 6.38 -13.03 -7.14
N THR A 174 7.26 -13.96 -6.77
CA THR A 174 7.80 -14.97 -7.70
C THR A 174 6.95 -16.23 -7.78
N LEU A 175 5.92 -16.37 -6.93
CA LEU A 175 5.16 -17.62 -6.76
C LEU A 175 6.09 -18.82 -6.54
N LEU A 176 7.08 -18.69 -5.64
CA LEU A 176 8.18 -19.64 -5.48
C LEU A 176 8.86 -19.98 -6.83
N PHE A 177 9.29 -18.94 -7.53
CA PHE A 177 9.94 -18.99 -8.84
C PHE A 177 9.13 -19.55 -10.01
N LYS A 178 7.83 -19.82 -9.82
CA LYS A 178 6.92 -20.24 -10.90
C LYS A 178 6.46 -19.07 -11.77
N SER A 179 6.52 -17.85 -11.25
CA SER A 179 6.18 -16.66 -12.01
C SER A 179 7.19 -16.40 -13.14
N PRO A 180 6.74 -15.97 -14.34
CA PRO A 180 7.61 -15.56 -15.43
C PRO A 180 8.35 -14.23 -15.16
N THR A 181 8.18 -13.61 -13.99
CA THR A 181 8.98 -12.46 -13.53
C THR A 181 10.21 -12.87 -12.74
N SER A 182 10.28 -14.12 -12.29
CA SER A 182 11.35 -14.64 -11.45
C SER A 182 12.70 -14.61 -12.17
N THR A 183 13.75 -14.23 -11.45
CA THR A 183 15.12 -14.19 -11.95
C THR A 183 16.05 -14.98 -11.05
N HIS A 184 17.21 -15.36 -11.59
CA HIS A 184 18.25 -16.02 -10.80
C HIS A 184 18.74 -15.16 -9.61
N THR A 185 18.63 -13.84 -9.69
CA THR A 185 18.95 -12.94 -8.58
C THR A 185 17.99 -13.16 -7.41
N ASP A 186 16.70 -13.38 -7.68
CA ASP A 186 15.70 -13.66 -6.66
C ASP A 186 16.01 -14.96 -5.92
N GLU A 187 16.41 -16.02 -6.64
CA GLU A 187 16.83 -17.31 -6.07
C GLU A 187 18.03 -17.13 -5.12
N LEU A 188 19.09 -16.47 -5.59
CA LEU A 188 20.30 -16.25 -4.81
C LEU A 188 20.05 -15.44 -3.54
N ILE A 189 19.19 -14.43 -3.62
CA ILE A 189 18.84 -13.58 -2.48
C ILE A 189 17.92 -14.34 -1.52
N LEU A 190 16.93 -15.08 -2.01
CA LEU A 190 16.04 -15.89 -1.18
C LEU A 190 16.84 -16.92 -0.38
N GLU A 191 17.76 -17.65 -1.02
CA GLU A 191 18.60 -18.62 -0.32
C GLU A 191 19.40 -17.98 0.84
N ARG A 192 19.95 -16.78 0.61
CA ARG A 192 20.70 -16.05 1.64
C ARG A 192 19.78 -15.62 2.78
N LEU A 193 18.61 -15.10 2.45
CA LEU A 193 17.61 -14.66 3.43
C LEU A 193 17.08 -15.85 4.23
N ALA A 194 16.78 -16.98 3.59
CA ALA A 194 16.32 -18.21 4.25
C ALA A 194 17.31 -18.72 5.29
N ARG A 195 18.62 -18.70 4.99
CA ARG A 195 19.67 -19.05 5.97
C ARG A 195 19.75 -18.08 7.16
N ILE A 196 19.43 -16.80 6.95
CA ILE A 196 19.41 -15.79 8.04
C ILE A 196 18.12 -15.92 8.87
N ALA A 197 17.01 -16.16 8.18
CA ALA A 197 15.68 -16.36 8.74
C ALA A 197 15.53 -17.75 9.38
N ASP A 198 16.42 -18.69 9.08
CA ASP A 198 16.41 -20.06 9.60
C ASP A 198 15.05 -20.73 9.33
N ILE A 199 14.66 -20.71 8.04
CA ILE A 199 13.43 -21.28 7.49
C ILE A 199 13.75 -22.27 6.38
N ASP A 200 12.94 -23.32 6.27
CA ASP A 200 12.86 -24.14 5.06
C ASP A 200 11.96 -23.42 4.05
N VAL A 201 12.49 -23.18 2.84
CA VAL A 201 11.82 -22.33 1.85
C VAL A 201 10.54 -22.99 1.32
N GLU A 202 10.58 -24.30 1.07
CA GLU A 202 9.46 -25.03 0.48
C GLU A 202 8.32 -25.18 1.49
N GLU A 203 8.65 -25.58 2.72
CA GLU A 203 7.69 -25.68 3.82
C GLU A 203 7.06 -24.31 4.12
N PHE A 204 7.87 -23.26 4.24
CA PHE A 204 7.38 -21.92 4.52
C PHE A 204 6.49 -21.38 3.39
N ALA A 205 6.89 -21.57 2.13
CA ALA A 205 6.09 -21.15 0.98
C ALA A 205 4.74 -21.87 0.95
N MET A 206 4.73 -23.17 1.24
CA MET A 206 3.51 -23.98 1.32
C MET A 206 2.53 -23.42 2.37
N GLU A 207 3.03 -23.16 3.58
CA GLU A 207 2.20 -22.59 4.65
C GLU A 207 1.71 -21.18 4.31
N MET A 208 2.58 -20.34 3.73
CA MET A 208 2.25 -18.98 3.32
C MET A 208 1.16 -18.96 2.24
N PHE A 209 1.31 -19.76 1.18
CA PHE A 209 0.29 -19.86 0.13
C PHE A 209 -1.01 -20.42 0.68
N LYS A 210 -0.97 -21.51 1.46
CA LYS A 210 -2.17 -22.05 2.08
C LYS A 210 -2.93 -21.02 2.94
N ALA A 211 -2.20 -20.17 3.67
CA ALA A 211 -2.79 -19.08 4.46
C ALA A 211 -3.36 -17.96 3.57
N GLY A 212 -2.66 -17.60 2.48
CA GLY A 212 -3.07 -16.53 1.55
C GLY A 212 -4.21 -16.92 0.60
N THR A 213 -4.26 -18.18 0.18
CA THR A 213 -5.24 -18.76 -0.75
C THR A 213 -6.36 -19.50 -0.04
N SER A 214 -6.48 -19.39 1.29
CA SER A 214 -7.64 -19.95 1.98
C SER A 214 -8.89 -19.19 1.55
N LEU A 215 -9.76 -19.90 0.82
CA LEU A 215 -11.05 -19.40 0.35
C LEU A 215 -12.15 -19.67 1.39
N GLU A 216 -11.84 -20.43 2.44
CA GLU A 216 -12.79 -20.75 3.51
C GLU A 216 -13.25 -19.47 4.23
N GLY A 217 -14.56 -19.23 4.19
CA GLY A 217 -15.19 -18.08 4.85
C GLY A 217 -15.17 -16.78 4.04
N ARG A 218 -14.58 -16.75 2.84
CA ARG A 218 -14.64 -15.58 1.95
C ARG A 218 -15.95 -15.56 1.16
N THR A 219 -16.52 -14.38 1.00
CA THR A 219 -17.70 -14.14 0.16
C THR A 219 -17.29 -13.99 -1.32
N PRO A 220 -18.20 -14.28 -2.28
CA PRO A 220 -17.95 -14.00 -3.70
C PRO A 220 -17.51 -12.56 -3.97
N GLN A 221 -18.06 -11.59 -3.22
CA GLN A 221 -17.71 -10.18 -3.30
C GLN A 221 -16.24 -9.92 -2.93
N GLU A 222 -15.74 -10.53 -1.87
CA GLU A 222 -14.34 -10.40 -1.44
C GLU A 222 -13.38 -11.03 -2.47
N LEU A 223 -13.74 -12.20 -3.01
CA LEU A 223 -12.94 -12.88 -4.04
C LEU A 223 -12.83 -12.07 -5.33
N LEU A 224 -13.92 -11.45 -5.78
CA LEU A 224 -13.91 -10.62 -6.98
C LEU A 224 -13.21 -9.26 -6.78
N SER A 225 -12.85 -8.89 -5.55
CA SER A 225 -12.29 -7.57 -5.24
C SER A 225 -10.83 -7.61 -4.79
N SER A 226 -10.26 -8.79 -4.50
CA SER A 226 -8.93 -8.95 -3.90
C SER A 226 -7.77 -8.52 -4.81
N ASP A 227 -7.81 -8.86 -6.10
CA ASP A 227 -6.87 -8.39 -7.12
C ASP A 227 -7.64 -8.06 -8.41
N PHE A 228 -8.54 -7.09 -8.29
CA PHE A 228 -9.31 -6.58 -9.41
C PHE A 228 -8.58 -5.41 -10.08
N LYS A 229 -8.45 -5.47 -11.41
CA LYS A 229 -7.98 -4.35 -12.22
C LYS A 229 -8.91 -4.12 -13.40
N THR A 230 -9.07 -2.86 -13.73
CA THR A 230 -9.83 -2.40 -14.88
C THR A 230 -8.89 -1.96 -15.99
N PHE A 231 -9.22 -2.30 -17.22
CA PHE A 231 -8.51 -1.91 -18.44
C PHE A 231 -9.51 -1.28 -19.41
N THR A 232 -9.03 -0.38 -20.27
CA THR A 232 -9.81 0.17 -21.37
C THR A 232 -9.02 -0.07 -22.65
N ILE A 233 -9.65 -0.72 -23.63
CA ILE A 233 -9.05 -1.11 -24.91
C ILE A 233 -10.03 -0.71 -26.00
N ASP A 234 -9.64 0.19 -26.91
CA ASP A 234 -10.48 0.65 -28.04
C ASP A 234 -11.93 0.98 -27.61
N ASP A 235 -12.06 1.81 -26.57
CA ASP A 235 -13.31 2.23 -25.90
C ASP A 235 -14.09 1.15 -25.13
N GLU A 236 -13.64 -0.10 -25.15
CA GLU A 236 -14.21 -1.22 -24.40
C GLU A 236 -13.61 -1.32 -22.99
N LYS A 237 -14.44 -1.41 -21.95
CA LYS A 237 -13.99 -1.59 -20.56
C LYS A 237 -13.93 -3.06 -20.18
N ILE A 238 -12.79 -3.48 -19.64
CA ILE A 238 -12.52 -4.86 -19.24
C ILE A 238 -12.17 -4.92 -17.76
N GLY A 239 -12.87 -5.75 -17.01
CA GLY A 239 -12.54 -6.08 -15.61
C GLY A 239 -11.83 -7.42 -15.52
N ILE A 240 -10.71 -7.50 -14.80
CA ILE A 240 -10.02 -8.76 -14.54
C ILE A 240 -9.73 -8.89 -13.04
N SER A 241 -10.36 -9.88 -12.40
CA SER A 241 -10.03 -10.32 -11.05
C SER A 241 -9.12 -11.54 -11.10
N GLN A 242 -8.07 -11.58 -10.27
CA GLN A 242 -7.22 -12.75 -10.11
C GLN A 242 -7.29 -13.28 -8.68
N VAL A 243 -7.49 -14.59 -8.54
CA VAL A 243 -7.56 -15.30 -7.26
C VAL A 243 -6.65 -16.51 -7.35
N TYR A 244 -5.70 -16.61 -6.43
CA TYR A 244 -4.86 -17.79 -6.29
C TYR A 244 -5.57 -18.85 -5.45
N THR A 245 -5.51 -20.10 -5.88
CA THR A 245 -6.07 -21.24 -5.15
C THR A 245 -5.11 -22.42 -5.17
N MET A 246 -5.15 -23.21 -4.11
CA MET A 246 -4.43 -24.49 -3.99
C MET A 246 -5.40 -25.68 -4.14
N ASP A 247 -6.70 -25.39 -4.21
CA ASP A 247 -7.78 -26.35 -4.38
C ASP A 247 -8.84 -25.72 -5.30
N PRO A 248 -8.67 -25.80 -6.62
CA PRO A 248 -9.63 -25.26 -7.58
C PRO A 248 -11.05 -25.82 -7.37
N ASP A 249 -11.14 -27.08 -6.95
CA ASP A 249 -12.42 -27.77 -6.76
C ASP A 249 -13.24 -27.17 -5.61
N SER A 250 -12.59 -26.55 -4.62
CA SER A 250 -13.27 -25.86 -3.51
C SER A 250 -14.22 -24.75 -3.98
N LEU A 251 -14.00 -24.17 -5.17
CA LEU A 251 -14.80 -23.09 -5.73
C LEU A 251 -15.98 -23.56 -6.58
N ASN A 252 -16.05 -24.85 -6.93
CA ASN A 252 -17.13 -25.37 -7.77
C ASN A 252 -18.52 -25.10 -7.18
N ASN A 253 -18.65 -25.13 -5.84
CA ASN A 253 -19.90 -24.85 -5.15
C ASN A 253 -20.31 -23.37 -5.19
N MET A 254 -19.36 -22.45 -5.40
CA MET A 254 -19.59 -21.00 -5.43
C MET A 254 -19.58 -20.43 -6.85
N LYS A 255 -19.27 -21.25 -7.86
CA LYS A 255 -19.07 -20.82 -9.24
C LYS A 255 -20.30 -20.13 -9.83
N MET A 256 -21.50 -20.63 -9.54
CA MET A 256 -22.74 -20.01 -10.00
C MET A 256 -22.96 -18.64 -9.37
N ASP A 257 -22.75 -18.50 -8.06
CA ASP A 257 -22.89 -17.23 -7.34
C ASP A 257 -21.86 -16.20 -7.82
N LEU A 258 -20.63 -16.65 -8.11
CA LEU A 258 -19.58 -15.82 -8.71
C LEU A 258 -20.00 -15.32 -10.10
N ILE A 259 -20.49 -16.21 -10.98
CA ILE A 259 -20.95 -15.82 -12.32
C ILE A 259 -22.08 -14.78 -12.24
N LEU A 260 -23.07 -15.00 -11.37
CA LEU A 260 -24.18 -14.05 -11.20
C LEU A 260 -23.70 -12.68 -10.74
N LEU A 261 -22.80 -12.64 -9.75
CA LEU A 261 -22.23 -11.41 -9.24
C LEU A 261 -21.33 -10.71 -10.27
N MET A 262 -20.57 -11.47 -11.06
CA MET A 262 -19.77 -10.94 -12.16
C MET A 262 -20.67 -10.31 -13.23
N GLU A 263 -21.80 -10.94 -13.58
CA GLU A 263 -22.76 -10.39 -14.55
C GLU A 263 -23.42 -9.10 -14.05
N GLU A 264 -23.77 -9.04 -12.76
CA GLU A 264 -24.30 -7.83 -12.12
C GLU A 264 -23.28 -6.69 -12.19
N ARG A 265 -22.04 -6.94 -11.73
CA ARG A 265 -20.96 -5.93 -11.78
C ARG A 265 -20.63 -5.50 -13.21
N ALA A 266 -20.64 -6.44 -14.17
CA ALA A 266 -20.39 -6.12 -15.57
C ALA A 266 -21.45 -5.16 -16.13
N LYS A 267 -22.73 -5.34 -15.76
CA LYS A 267 -23.80 -4.42 -16.16
C LYS A 267 -23.73 -3.07 -15.45
N GLU A 268 -23.48 -3.05 -14.15
CA GLU A 268 -23.42 -1.82 -13.36
C GLU A 268 -22.28 -0.89 -13.76
N GLN A 269 -21.11 -1.46 -14.09
CA GLN A 269 -19.89 -0.73 -14.41
C GLN A 269 -19.62 -0.63 -15.92
N ASP A 270 -20.52 -1.17 -16.74
CA ASP A 270 -20.44 -1.19 -18.19
C ASP A 270 -19.16 -1.88 -18.71
N TYR A 271 -18.85 -3.05 -18.13
CA TYR A 271 -17.77 -3.92 -18.61
C TYR A 271 -18.27 -4.78 -19.76
N SER A 272 -17.59 -4.72 -20.89
CA SER A 272 -17.87 -5.62 -22.02
C SER A 272 -17.36 -7.03 -21.80
N ILE A 273 -16.28 -7.14 -21.01
CA ILE A 273 -15.68 -8.40 -20.58
C ILE A 273 -15.35 -8.29 -19.09
N PHE A 274 -15.80 -9.27 -18.30
CA PHE A 274 -15.35 -9.47 -16.94
C PHE A 274 -14.76 -10.89 -16.83
N ILE A 275 -13.47 -10.96 -16.46
CA ILE A 275 -12.73 -12.21 -16.27
C ILE A 275 -12.42 -12.42 -14.79
N LEU A 276 -12.67 -13.62 -14.29
CA LEU A 276 -12.11 -14.15 -13.06
C LEU A 276 -11.08 -15.22 -13.40
N MET A 277 -9.84 -15.00 -13.00
CA MET A 277 -8.75 -15.97 -13.12
C MET A 277 -8.62 -16.73 -11.80
N LEU A 278 -8.97 -18.01 -11.80
CA LEU A 278 -8.71 -18.92 -10.69
C LEU A 278 -7.37 -19.64 -10.95
N THR A 279 -6.29 -19.06 -10.45
CA THR A 279 -4.93 -19.51 -10.72
C THR A 279 -4.52 -20.59 -9.74
N ASP A 280 -4.30 -21.80 -10.25
CA ASP A 280 -3.67 -22.90 -9.54
C ASP A 280 -2.15 -22.76 -9.61
N ILE A 281 -1.55 -22.45 -8.46
CA ILE A 281 -0.10 -22.21 -8.35
C ILE A 281 0.69 -23.51 -8.65
N PHE A 282 0.17 -24.69 -8.31
CA PHE A 282 0.89 -25.95 -8.47
C PHE A 282 0.85 -26.49 -9.88
N ASN A 283 -0.34 -26.46 -10.49
CA ASN A 283 -0.54 -26.96 -11.85
C ASN A 283 -0.10 -25.95 -12.91
N GLU A 284 0.40 -24.79 -12.49
CA GLU A 284 0.86 -23.70 -13.35
C GLU A 284 -0.21 -23.31 -14.39
N ALA A 285 -1.47 -23.23 -13.97
CA ALA A 285 -2.61 -23.05 -14.85
C ALA A 285 -3.69 -22.19 -14.20
N SER A 286 -4.56 -21.59 -15.02
CA SER A 286 -5.73 -20.86 -14.53
C SER A 286 -7.01 -21.42 -15.13
N GLU A 287 -8.04 -21.58 -14.29
CA GLU A 287 -9.41 -21.67 -14.79
C GLU A 287 -9.94 -20.25 -14.98
N MET A 288 -10.40 -19.96 -16.19
CA MET A 288 -10.87 -18.64 -16.60
C MET A 288 -12.38 -18.65 -16.61
N VAL A 289 -13.03 -17.89 -15.74
CA VAL A 289 -14.48 -17.65 -15.78
C VAL A 289 -14.73 -16.30 -16.43
N VAL A 290 -15.56 -16.25 -17.48
CA VAL A 290 -15.75 -15.07 -18.33
C VAL A 290 -17.23 -14.77 -18.51
N VAL A 291 -17.60 -13.51 -18.25
CA VAL A 291 -18.94 -12.97 -18.52
C VAL A 291 -18.84 -11.65 -19.27
N GLY A 292 -19.98 -11.14 -19.73
CA GLY A 292 -20.06 -9.94 -20.57
C GLY A 292 -20.53 -10.26 -21.98
N HIS A 293 -20.78 -9.22 -22.78
CA HIS A 293 -21.34 -9.37 -24.12
C HIS A 293 -20.29 -9.78 -25.17
N ASN A 294 -19.00 -9.57 -24.88
CA ASN A 294 -17.86 -9.91 -25.74
C ASN A 294 -17.07 -11.11 -25.20
N LYS A 295 -17.67 -11.95 -24.34
CA LYS A 295 -16.98 -13.04 -23.63
C LYS A 295 -16.37 -14.09 -24.57
N GLU A 296 -17.00 -14.33 -25.72
CA GLU A 296 -16.55 -15.31 -26.72
C GLU A 296 -15.19 -14.95 -27.33
N TYR A 297 -14.88 -13.65 -27.47
CA TYR A 297 -13.58 -13.20 -27.97
C TYR A 297 -12.42 -13.55 -27.02
N VAL A 298 -12.70 -13.64 -25.72
CA VAL A 298 -11.68 -14.07 -24.75
C VAL A 298 -11.28 -15.50 -25.02
N ALA A 299 -12.23 -16.43 -25.15
CA ALA A 299 -11.91 -17.83 -25.41
C ALA A 299 -11.22 -18.02 -26.77
N GLN A 300 -11.65 -17.29 -27.80
CA GLN A 300 -10.97 -17.29 -29.10
C GLN A 300 -9.51 -16.80 -29.01
N ALA A 301 -9.21 -15.80 -28.18
CA ALA A 301 -7.86 -15.32 -27.97
C ALA A 301 -6.91 -16.37 -27.33
N PHE A 302 -7.47 -17.43 -26.74
CA PHE A 302 -6.74 -18.58 -26.19
C PHE A 302 -6.93 -19.86 -27.02
N ASP A 303 -7.44 -19.75 -28.24
CA ASP A 303 -7.73 -20.89 -29.13
C ASP A 303 -8.61 -21.98 -28.47
N THR A 304 -9.60 -21.56 -27.68
CA THR A 304 -10.51 -22.45 -26.95
C THR A 304 -11.97 -21.98 -27.05
N GLU A 305 -12.90 -22.79 -26.54
CA GLU A 305 -14.32 -22.45 -26.42
C GLU A 305 -14.74 -22.34 -24.94
N LEU A 306 -15.80 -21.56 -24.67
CA LEU A 306 -16.39 -21.46 -23.34
C LEU A 306 -17.36 -22.62 -23.08
N GLU A 307 -17.16 -23.33 -21.97
CA GLU A 307 -18.13 -24.27 -21.43
C GLU A 307 -18.66 -23.72 -20.11
N ASN A 308 -19.96 -23.43 -20.02
CA ASN A 308 -20.59 -22.85 -18.83
C ASN A 308 -19.89 -21.56 -18.32
N ASN A 309 -19.58 -20.64 -19.24
CA ASN A 309 -18.83 -19.41 -18.97
C ASN A 309 -17.41 -19.64 -18.45
N ALA A 310 -16.83 -20.82 -18.62
CA ALA A 310 -15.47 -21.12 -18.17
C ALA A 310 -14.63 -21.85 -19.22
N PHE A 311 -13.31 -21.73 -19.13
CA PHE A 311 -12.35 -22.57 -19.86
C PHE A 311 -11.07 -22.75 -19.04
N TYR A 312 -10.31 -23.80 -19.33
CA TYR A 312 -9.03 -24.06 -18.67
C TYR A 312 -7.88 -23.53 -19.52
N ALA A 313 -6.97 -22.77 -18.90
CA ALA A 313 -5.84 -22.12 -19.55
C ALA A 313 -4.50 -22.62 -18.96
N PRO A 314 -3.91 -23.71 -19.51
CA PRO A 314 -2.61 -24.21 -19.09
C PRO A 314 -1.50 -23.18 -19.28
N GLY A 315 -0.59 -23.07 -18.32
CA GLY A 315 0.57 -22.16 -18.39
C GLY A 315 0.26 -20.68 -18.13
N VAL A 316 -1.02 -20.32 -17.91
CA VAL A 316 -1.44 -18.94 -17.66
C VAL A 316 -1.44 -18.66 -16.16
N LEU A 317 -0.51 -17.79 -15.74
CA LEU A 317 -0.31 -17.36 -14.35
C LEU A 317 -0.36 -15.84 -14.19
N SER A 318 -0.02 -15.09 -15.24
CA SER A 318 0.14 -13.64 -15.20
C SER A 318 -0.93 -12.93 -16.01
N ARG A 319 -1.83 -12.21 -15.31
CA ARG A 319 -2.77 -11.28 -15.95
C ARG A 319 -2.08 -10.34 -16.94
N LYS A 320 -1.01 -9.64 -16.50
CA LYS A 320 -0.35 -8.59 -17.29
C LYS A 320 0.40 -9.12 -18.51
N LYS A 321 1.12 -10.24 -18.38
CA LYS A 321 1.98 -10.76 -19.46
C LYS A 321 1.24 -11.72 -20.40
N GLN A 322 0.27 -12.48 -19.89
CA GLN A 322 -0.30 -13.62 -20.61
C GLN A 322 -1.79 -13.47 -20.94
N VAL A 323 -2.53 -12.56 -20.28
CA VAL A 323 -3.97 -12.40 -20.50
C VAL A 323 -4.32 -11.11 -21.21
N VAL A 324 -3.80 -9.98 -20.73
CA VAL A 324 -4.09 -8.67 -21.33
C VAL A 324 -3.66 -8.59 -22.81
N PRO A 325 -2.43 -9.01 -23.22
CA PRO A 325 -2.01 -8.84 -24.62
C PRO A 325 -2.85 -9.63 -25.64
N PRO A 326 -3.15 -10.93 -25.45
CA PRO A 326 -4.01 -11.67 -26.38
C PRO A 326 -5.40 -11.07 -26.55
N ILE A 327 -6.02 -10.64 -25.45
CA ILE A 327 -7.35 -10.01 -25.47
C ILE A 327 -7.30 -8.66 -26.21
N THR A 328 -6.26 -7.88 -25.96
CA THR A 328 -6.05 -6.60 -26.66
C THR A 328 -6.00 -6.81 -28.17
N ASN A 329 -5.14 -7.73 -28.63
CA ASN A 329 -4.99 -8.03 -30.05
C ASN A 329 -6.30 -8.51 -30.68
N MET A 330 -7.09 -9.33 -29.97
CA MET A 330 -8.34 -9.85 -30.49
C MET A 330 -9.39 -8.75 -30.65
N LEU A 331 -9.52 -7.86 -29.66
CA LEU A 331 -10.50 -6.75 -29.71
C LEU A 331 -10.13 -5.71 -30.77
N SER A 332 -8.84 -5.34 -30.88
CA SER A 332 -8.38 -4.40 -31.92
C SER A 332 -8.58 -4.95 -33.33
N ASN A 333 -8.33 -6.24 -33.55
CA ASN A 333 -8.56 -6.88 -34.86
C ASN A 333 -10.06 -6.93 -35.24
N VAL A 334 -10.95 -7.13 -34.26
CA VAL A 334 -12.41 -7.13 -34.50
C VAL A 334 -12.90 -5.73 -34.84
N SER A 335 -12.39 -4.69 -34.17
CA SER A 335 -12.65 -3.29 -34.50
C SER A 335 -12.27 -2.97 -35.96
N GLU A 336 -11.07 -3.37 -36.41
CA GLU A 336 -10.61 -3.15 -37.79
C GLU A 336 -11.43 -3.90 -38.85
N LEU A 337 -12.13 -4.98 -38.48
CA LEU A 337 -12.98 -5.77 -39.37
C LEU A 337 -14.42 -5.22 -39.49
N MET A 338 -14.82 -4.34 -38.55
CA MET A 338 -16.17 -3.75 -38.50
C MET A 338 -16.24 -2.33 -39.08
N ASP A 339 -15.10 -1.67 -39.29
CA ASP A 339 -14.94 -0.39 -40.02
C ASP A 339 -14.78 -0.56 -41.54
#